data_AF-A0A3D2R573-F1
#
_entry.id   AF-A0A3D2R573-F1
#
_cell.length_a   1.000
_cell.length_b   1.000
_cell.length_c   1.000
_cell.angle_alpha   90.00
_cell.angle_beta   90.00
_cell.angle_gamma   90.00
#
_symmetry.space_group_name_H-M   'P 1'
#
loop_
_entity.id
_entity.type
_entity.pdbx_description
1 polymer ?
#
loop_
_entity_poly.entity_id
_entity_poly.type
_entity_poly.pdbx_seq_one_letter_code
_entity_poly.pdbx_strand_id
1 'polypeptide(L)'
;ASTVASCLAINIAASDQYLAIVVPGKMYAKAYKEKGLAPENLSRTLEDSGTVTSALIPWNTCGAYQSGVLGVDTLSYAGYAIFNWISPFMTLLFAAFRIKIRQIAHAK
;
A
#
# COMPACT_ATOMS: atom_id res chain seq x y z
N ALA A 1 1.74 -3.11 -10.29
CA ALA A 1 1.55 -4.53 -9.91
C ALA A 1 2.59 -4.98 -8.89
N SER A 2 3.89 -5.07 -9.23
CA SER A 2 4.92 -5.60 -8.32
C SER A 2 5.03 -4.85 -6.98
N THR A 3 4.97 -3.52 -6.97
CA THR A 3 4.98 -2.72 -5.72
C THR A 3 3.80 -3.05 -4.81
N VAL A 4 2.59 -3.14 -5.35
CA VAL A 4 1.38 -3.49 -4.59
C VAL A 4 1.48 -4.92 -4.05
N ALA A 5 1.94 -5.87 -4.87
CA ALA A 5 2.12 -7.26 -4.44
C ALA A 5 3.15 -7.37 -3.31
N SER A 6 4.26 -6.63 -3.36
CA SER A 6 5.25 -6.61 -2.28
C SER A 6 4.74 -5.94 -1.02
N CYS A 7 3.98 -4.83 -1.12
CA CYS A 7 3.38 -4.20 0.06
C CYS A 7 2.40 -5.15 0.76
N LEU A 8 1.52 -5.81 -0.01
CA LEU A 8 0.59 -6.81 0.51
C LEU A 8 1.31 -8.01 1.14
N ALA A 9 2.32 -8.57 0.44
CA ALA A 9 3.07 -9.71 0.93
C ALA A 9 3.82 -9.39 2.22
N ILE A 10 4.42 -8.21 2.33
CA ILE A 10 5.12 -7.78 3.54
C ILE A 10 4.11 -7.47 4.65
N ASN A 11 2.96 -6.87 4.36
CA ASN A 11 1.92 -6.68 5.38
C ASN A 11 1.42 -8.02 5.96
N ILE A 12 1.28 -9.05 5.12
CA ILE A 12 0.90 -10.41 5.57
C ILE A 12 2.03 -11.04 6.40
N ALA A 13 3.28 -10.88 5.97
CA ALA A 13 4.43 -11.53 6.59
C ALA A 13 5.00 -10.79 7.81
N ALA A 14 4.83 -9.47 7.89
CA ALA A 14 5.40 -8.62 8.92
C ALA A 14 4.33 -8.07 9.85
N SER A 15 4.61 -8.08 11.14
CA SER A 15 3.74 -7.52 12.19
C SER A 15 3.76 -5.98 12.25
N ASP A 16 4.44 -5.30 11.32
CA ASP A 16 4.68 -3.86 11.35
C ASP A 16 4.50 -3.22 9.97
N GLN A 17 3.56 -2.26 9.89
CA GLN A 17 3.28 -1.44 8.71
C GLN A 17 4.51 -0.68 8.20
N TYR A 18 5.41 -0.25 9.08
CA TYR A 18 6.62 0.47 8.71
C TYR A 18 7.48 -0.34 7.72
N LEU A 19 7.59 -1.66 7.95
CA LEU A 19 8.32 -2.55 7.05
C LEU A 19 7.63 -2.70 5.70
N ALA A 20 6.28 -2.75 5.69
CA ALA A 20 5.49 -2.85 4.47
C ALA A 20 5.55 -1.60 3.58
N ILE A 21 5.91 -0.44 4.13
CA ILE A 21 6.08 0.80 3.37
C ILE A 21 7.54 1.03 2.99
N VAL A 22 8.46 0.93 3.96
CA VAL A 22 9.86 1.33 3.77
C VAL A 22 10.62 0.35 2.88
N VAL A 23 10.37 -0.95 3.01
CA VAL A 23 11.08 -1.96 2.21
C VAL A 23 10.69 -1.84 0.73
N PRO A 24 9.39 -1.87 0.34
CA PRO A 24 9.00 -1.65 -1.05
C PRO A 24 9.36 -0.25 -1.56
N GLY A 25 9.28 0.77 -0.71
CA GLY A 25 9.66 2.13 -1.08
C GLY A 25 11.12 2.24 -1.50
N LYS A 26 12.04 1.66 -0.72
CA LYS A 26 13.47 1.63 -1.08
C LYS A 26 13.75 0.71 -2.26
N MET A 27 13.12 -0.46 -2.32
CA MET A 27 13.32 -1.43 -3.40
C MET A 27 12.88 -0.89 -4.77
N TYR A 28 11.72 -0.20 -4.83
CA TYR A 28 11.14 0.24 -6.09
C TYR A 28 11.50 1.68 -6.48
N ALA A 29 12.15 2.46 -5.62
CA ALA A 29 12.59 3.83 -5.94
C ALA A 29 13.43 3.91 -7.22
N LYS A 30 14.43 3.01 -7.37
CA LYS A 30 15.28 2.96 -8.56
C LYS A 30 14.48 2.55 -9.81
N ALA A 31 13.62 1.54 -9.68
CA ALA A 31 12.80 1.04 -10.78
C ALA A 31 11.78 2.07 -11.30
N TYR A 32 11.22 2.92 -10.42
CA TYR A 32 10.32 4.00 -10.84
C TYR A 32 11.09 5.09 -11.60
N LYS A 33 12.29 5.45 -11.12
CA LYS A 33 13.17 6.41 -11.80
C LYS A 33 13.60 5.93 -13.18
N GLU A 34 14.00 4.66 -13.32
CA GLU A 34 14.36 4.04 -14.59
C GLU A 34 13.20 4.00 -15.60
N LYS A 35 11.97 3.90 -15.09
CA LYS A 35 10.74 3.95 -15.91
C LYS A 35 10.26 5.37 -16.20
N GLY A 36 11.01 6.41 -15.82
CA GLY A 36 10.64 7.81 -16.02
C GLY A 36 9.47 8.27 -15.14
N LEU A 37 9.06 7.49 -14.14
CA LEU A 37 7.92 7.80 -13.28
C LEU A 37 8.34 8.72 -12.14
N ALA A 38 7.53 9.74 -11.88
CA ALA A 38 7.75 10.65 -10.77
C ALA A 38 7.58 9.92 -9.41
N PRO A 39 8.36 10.29 -8.38
CA PRO A 39 8.37 9.61 -7.08
C PRO A 39 7.03 9.64 -6.33
N GLU A 40 6.17 10.62 -6.64
CA GLU A 40 4.83 10.75 -6.08
C GLU A 40 3.93 9.56 -6.45
N ASN A 41 4.15 8.94 -7.62
CA ASN A 41 3.41 7.72 -7.99
C ASN A 41 3.79 6.53 -7.11
N LEU A 42 5.07 6.45 -6.72
CA LEU A 42 5.55 5.42 -5.80
C LEU A 42 4.96 5.66 -4.41
N SER A 43 5.07 6.89 -3.90
CA SER A 43 4.49 7.29 -2.61
C SER A 43 3.00 6.96 -2.52
N ARG A 44 2.22 7.36 -3.53
CA ARG A 44 0.79 7.03 -3.61
C ARG A 44 0.54 5.53 -3.59
N THR A 45 1.32 4.76 -4.34
CA THR A 45 1.16 3.31 -4.40
C THR A 45 1.47 2.65 -3.06
N LEU A 46 2.48 3.13 -2.34
CA LEU A 46 2.82 2.63 -1.00
C LEU A 46 1.71 2.94 0.01
N GLU A 47 1.13 4.13 -0.04
CA GLU A 47 0.04 4.51 0.86
C GLU A 47 -1.23 3.68 0.61
N ASP A 48 -1.64 3.59 -0.66
CA ASP A 48 -2.86 2.88 -1.05
C ASP A 48 -2.76 1.35 -0.89
N SER A 49 -1.55 0.78 -0.72
CA SER A 49 -1.38 -0.68 -0.60
C SER A 49 -0.71 -1.14 0.69
N GLY A 50 0.21 -0.36 1.25
CA GLY A 50 0.88 -0.65 2.52
C GLY A 50 0.13 -0.11 3.72
N THR A 51 -0.24 1.18 3.71
CA THR A 51 -0.87 1.82 4.88
C THR A 51 -2.28 1.28 5.14
N VAL A 52 -3.12 1.26 4.11
CA VAL A 52 -4.54 0.91 4.28
C VAL A 52 -4.79 -0.58 4.53
N THR A 53 -3.91 -1.48 4.07
CA THR A 53 -4.13 -2.94 4.24
C THR A 53 -3.59 -3.49 5.56
N SER A 54 -2.76 -2.71 6.26
CA SER A 54 -2.21 -3.05 7.59
C SER A 54 -3.29 -3.35 8.63
N ALA A 55 -4.37 -2.55 8.65
CA ALA A 55 -5.48 -2.74 9.59
C ALA A 55 -6.32 -4.00 9.32
N LEU A 56 -6.14 -4.69 8.19
CA LEU A 56 -6.87 -5.93 7.88
C LEU A 56 -6.21 -7.17 8.49
N ILE A 57 -5.03 -7.01 9.10
CA ILE A 57 -4.15 -8.11 9.48
C ILE A 57 -4.11 -8.24 11.01
N PRO A 58 -4.60 -9.35 11.58
CA PRO A 58 -4.77 -9.49 13.03
C PRO A 58 -3.49 -9.31 13.84
N TRP A 59 -2.36 -9.74 13.29
CA TRP A 59 -1.04 -9.69 13.93
C TRP A 59 -0.23 -8.43 13.59
N ASN A 60 -0.83 -7.46 12.89
CA ASN A 60 -0.23 -6.15 12.64
C ASN A 60 -0.65 -5.17 13.76
N THR A 61 0.22 -4.24 14.14
CA THR A 61 -0.06 -3.22 15.15
C THR A 61 -1.34 -2.44 14.87
N CYS A 62 -1.62 -2.07 13.62
CA CYS A 62 -2.85 -1.35 13.27
C CYS A 62 -4.10 -2.23 13.48
N GLY A 63 -4.01 -3.51 13.09
CA GLY A 63 -5.08 -4.46 13.29
C GLY A 63 -5.41 -4.67 14.77
N ALA A 64 -4.37 -4.86 15.59
CA ALA A 64 -4.48 -5.01 17.04
C ALA A 64 -5.06 -3.76 17.72
N TYR A 65 -4.64 -2.57 17.31
CA TYR A 65 -5.19 -1.31 17.84
C TYR A 65 -6.68 -1.16 17.51
N GLN A 66 -7.06 -1.38 16.26
CA GLN A 66 -8.44 -1.25 15.81
C GLN A 66 -9.36 -2.28 16.49
N SER A 67 -8.87 -3.50 16.66
CA SER A 67 -9.56 -4.57 17.38
C SER A 67 -9.76 -4.21 18.86
N GLY A 68 -8.73 -3.65 19.50
CA GLY A 68 -8.80 -3.17 20.88
C GLY A 68 -9.79 -2.02 21.09
N VAL A 69 -9.88 -1.08 20.14
CA VAL A 69 -10.82 0.05 20.21
C VAL A 69 -12.26 -0.39 19.93
N LEU A 70 -12.46 -1.25 18.93
CA LEU A 70 -13.80 -1.72 18.53
C LEU A 70 -14.33 -2.84 19.43
N GLY A 71 -13.49 -3.47 20.24
CA GLY A 71 -13.86 -4.58 21.12
C GLY A 71 -14.22 -5.86 20.37
N VAL A 72 -13.82 -5.98 19.10
CA VAL A 72 -14.09 -7.15 18.24
C VAL A 72 -12.80 -7.57 17.54
N ASP A 73 -12.67 -8.86 17.26
CA ASP A 73 -11.52 -9.39 16.52
C ASP A 73 -11.33 -8.72 15.15
N THR A 74 -10.07 -8.65 14.70
CA THR A 74 -9.71 -8.07 13.40
C THR A 74 -10.49 -8.68 12.24
N LEU A 75 -10.66 -9.99 12.22
CA LEU A 75 -11.40 -10.68 11.16
C LEU A 75 -12.90 -10.33 11.16
N SER A 76 -13.45 -9.93 12.31
CA SER A 76 -14.85 -9.54 12.45
C SER A 76 -15.15 -8.19 11.80
N TYR A 77 -14.24 -7.21 11.93
CA TYR A 77 -14.40 -5.91 11.24
C TYR A 77 -13.77 -5.88 9.85
N ALA A 78 -12.80 -6.74 9.54
CA ALA A 78 -12.05 -6.72 8.27
C ALA A 78 -12.97 -6.79 7.04
N GLY A 79 -14.08 -7.55 7.11
CA GLY A 79 -15.05 -7.62 6.01
C GLY A 79 -15.80 -6.30 5.75
N TYR A 80 -15.96 -5.47 6.77
CA TYR A 80 -16.65 -4.17 6.67
C TYR A 80 -15.71 -3.02 6.29
N ALA A 81 -14.40 -3.24 6.35
CA ALA A 81 -13.37 -2.28 5.96
C ALA A 81 -13.22 -2.17 4.43
N ILE A 82 -14.32 -1.85 3.74
CA ILE A 82 -14.42 -1.83 2.27
C ILE A 82 -13.37 -0.92 1.64
N PHE A 83 -13.09 0.23 2.25
CA PHE A 83 -12.06 1.17 1.77
C PHE A 83 -10.68 0.50 1.68
N ASN A 84 -10.29 -0.25 2.70
CA ASN A 84 -8.99 -0.91 2.80
C ASN A 84 -8.83 -1.98 1.72
N TRP A 85 -9.92 -2.64 1.34
CA TRP A 85 -9.94 -3.59 0.22
C TRP A 85 -9.89 -2.89 -1.13
N ILE A 86 -10.70 -1.86 -1.36
CA ILE A 86 -10.83 -1.20 -2.67
C ILE A 86 -9.59 -0.38 -3.03
N SER A 87 -8.94 0.25 -2.05
CA SER A 87 -7.82 1.15 -2.28
C SER A 87 -6.69 0.55 -3.15
N PRO A 88 -6.12 -0.64 -2.85
CA PRO A 88 -5.09 -1.23 -3.69
C PRO A 88 -5.59 -1.59 -5.11
N PHE A 89 -6.87 -1.98 -5.27
CA PHE A 89 -7.45 -2.22 -6.59
C PHE A 89 -7.56 -0.93 -7.40
N MET A 90 -7.95 0.19 -6.78
CA MET A 90 -8.02 1.50 -7.43
C MET A 90 -6.66 1.96 -7.90
N THR A 91 -5.60 1.76 -7.11
CA THR A 91 -4.22 2.06 -7.54
C THR A 91 -3.80 1.24 -8.75
N LEU A 92 -4.12 -0.06 -8.77
CA LEU A 92 -3.83 -0.93 -9.91
C LEU A 92 -4.61 -0.49 -11.16
N LEU A 93 -5.88 -0.11 -11.00
CA LEU A 93 -6.73 0.41 -12.07
C LEU A 93 -6.14 1.69 -12.67
N PHE A 94 -5.79 2.67 -11.83
CA PHE A 94 -5.20 3.93 -12.27
C PHE A 94 -3.86 3.72 -12.98
N ALA A 95 -3.04 2.78 -12.50
CA ALA A 95 -1.80 2.40 -13.15
C ALA A 95 -2.03 1.72 -14.51
N ALA A 96 -3.03 0.83 -14.62
CA ALA A 96 -3.35 0.12 -15.85
C ALA A 96 -3.83 1.07 -16.96
N PHE A 97 -4.72 2.02 -16.62
CA PHE A 97 -5.25 3.01 -17.55
C PHE A 97 -4.36 4.27 -17.70
N ARG A 98 -3.20 4.30 -17.02
CA ARG A 98 -2.27 5.45 -16.98
C ARG A 98 -2.95 6.78 -16.60
N ILE A 99 -3.97 6.73 -15.75
CA ILE A 99 -4.74 7.91 -15.34
C ILE A 99 -3.94 8.71 -14.30
N LYS A 100 -3.65 9.99 -14.60
CA LYS A 100 -2.91 10.91 -13.72
C LYS A 100 -1.54 10.39 -13.25
N ILE A 101 -0.87 9.57 -14.04
CA ILE A 101 0.50 9.12 -13.76
C ILE A 101 1.49 10.22 -14.15
N ARG A 102 2.19 10.79 -13.15
CA ARG A 102 3.18 11.84 -13.38
C ARG A 102 4.49 11.23 -13.91
N GLN A 103 4.99 11.76 -15.02
CA GLN A 103 6.33 11.44 -15.50
C GLN A 103 7.32 12.45 -14.90
N ILE A 104 8.58 12.05 -14.75
CA ILE A 104 9.66 12.97 -14.41
C ILE A 104 9.74 13.97 -15.56
N ALA A 105 9.39 15.23 -15.28
CA ALA A 105 9.65 16.30 -16.22
C ALA A 105 11.15 16.34 -16.44
N HIS A 106 11.60 16.07 -17.67
CA HIS A 106 12.96 16.45 -18.05
C HIS A 106 13.00 17.97 -17.85
N ALA A 107 13.70 18.43 -16.82
CA ALA A 107 14.02 19.84 -16.69
C ALA A 107 14.69 20.24 -18.00
N LYS A 108 14.03 21.12 -18.75
CA LYS A 108 14.55 21.71 -19.96
C LYS A 108 15.58 22.76 -19.58
#